data_AF-A0A0G2IFM9-F1
#
_entry.id   AF-A0A0G2IFM9-F1
#
_cell.length_a   1.000
_cell.length_b   1.000
_cell.length_c   1.000
_cell.angle_alpha   90.00
_cell.angle_beta   90.00
_cell.angle_gamma   90.00
#
_symmetry.space_group_name_H-M   'P 1'
#
loop_
_entity.id
_entity.type
_entity.pdbx_description
1 polymer ?
#
loop_
_entity_poly.entity_id
_entity_poly.type
_entity_poly.pdbx_seq_one_letter_code
_entity_poly.pdbx_strand_id
1 'polypeptide(L)'
;MHEGPRGAAENVGTELKATHAVVRTNPVTGWKSIFAVGPAAERINGVTDEESKRLLDWFLDLVWRNHDLQVRLRWKNKNDIAIWDNRSVFHTATFDYLGYGERFGNRAVGMGEKAYFDHRSSSRRGALGLPQMND
;
A
#
# COMPACT_ATOMS: atom_id res chain seq x y z
N MET A 1 -10.93 -16.26 -16.60
CA MET A 1 -10.24 -15.00 -16.23
C MET A 1 -9.95 -14.25 -17.53
N HIS A 2 -10.00 -12.91 -17.58
CA HIS A 2 -9.72 -12.18 -18.83
C HIS A 2 -8.20 -12.12 -19.08
N GLU A 3 -7.74 -12.63 -20.23
CA GLU A 3 -6.31 -12.74 -20.56
C GLU A 3 -5.77 -11.54 -21.34
N GLY A 4 -6.65 -10.69 -21.86
CA GLY A 4 -6.27 -9.48 -22.57
C GLY A 4 -5.75 -8.36 -21.65
N PRO A 5 -5.31 -7.23 -22.26
CA PRO A 5 -4.86 -6.05 -21.52
C PRO A 5 -5.92 -5.53 -20.55
N ARG A 6 -5.51 -5.28 -19.30
CA ARG A 6 -6.42 -4.83 -18.23
C ARG A 6 -5.74 -3.88 -17.23
N GLY A 7 -6.04 -2.59 -17.36
CA GLY A 7 -5.40 -1.56 -16.54
C GLY A 7 -3.98 -1.27 -17.01
N ALA A 8 -2.98 -1.70 -16.24
CA ALA A 8 -1.56 -1.50 -16.59
C ALA A 8 -1.22 -2.24 -17.88
N ALA A 9 -0.33 -1.68 -18.70
CA ALA A 9 0.08 -2.30 -19.96
C ALA A 9 0.76 -3.66 -19.72
N GLU A 10 1.38 -3.85 -18.56
CA GLU A 10 2.03 -5.07 -18.12
C GLU A 10 1.05 -6.14 -17.61
N ASN A 11 -0.21 -5.77 -17.35
CA ASN A 11 -1.23 -6.72 -16.87
C ASN A 11 -1.87 -7.46 -18.06
N VAL A 12 -1.13 -8.41 -18.62
CA VAL A 12 -1.57 -9.27 -19.74
C VAL A 12 -1.35 -10.74 -19.37
N GLY A 13 -2.16 -11.65 -19.89
CA GLY A 13 -2.05 -13.09 -19.62
C GLY A 13 -2.69 -13.51 -18.32
N THR A 14 -2.40 -14.73 -17.86
CA THR A 14 -3.00 -15.35 -16.66
C THR A 14 -2.15 -15.22 -15.40
N GLU A 15 -0.84 -15.03 -15.56
CA GLU A 15 0.09 -14.83 -14.45
C GLU A 15 0.48 -13.35 -14.33
N LEU A 16 0.17 -12.74 -13.19
CA LEU A 16 0.59 -11.37 -12.88
C LEU A 16 1.74 -11.42 -11.87
N LYS A 17 2.95 -11.08 -12.33
CA LYS A 17 4.16 -11.02 -11.51
C LYS A 17 4.86 -9.69 -11.72
N ALA A 18 5.35 -9.10 -10.64
CA ALA A 18 6.10 -7.86 -10.69
C ALA A 18 7.15 -7.81 -9.58
N THR A 19 8.27 -7.15 -9.85
CA THR A 19 9.27 -6.79 -8.83
C THR A 19 9.15 -5.30 -8.54
N HIS A 20 9.01 -4.96 -7.26
CA HIS A 20 8.90 -3.59 -6.79
C HIS A 20 9.93 -3.31 -5.71
N ALA A 21 10.32 -2.04 -5.58
CA ALA A 21 11.12 -1.60 -4.45
C ALA A 21 10.26 -1.63 -3.17
N VAL A 22 10.80 -2.20 -2.09
CA VAL A 22 10.15 -2.25 -0.77
C VAL A 22 9.95 -0.84 -0.20
N VAL A 23 10.86 0.08 -0.54
CA VAL A 23 10.68 1.52 -0.32
C VAL A 23 10.41 2.17 -1.66
N ARG A 24 9.25 2.81 -1.82
CA ARG A 24 8.93 3.59 -3.02
C ARG A 24 9.07 5.07 -2.77
N THR A 25 9.29 5.83 -3.83
CA THR A 25 9.15 7.30 -3.86
C THR A 25 7.79 7.66 -4.44
N ASN A 26 7.05 8.54 -3.78
CA ASN A 26 5.85 9.15 -4.36
C ASN A 26 6.29 10.23 -5.37
N PRO A 27 5.89 10.14 -6.65
CA PRO A 27 6.38 11.05 -7.70
C PRO A 27 5.89 12.48 -7.55
N VAL A 28 4.82 12.71 -6.78
CA VAL A 28 4.25 14.05 -6.58
C VAL A 28 4.92 14.75 -5.41
N THR A 29 5.11 14.04 -4.29
CA THR A 29 5.64 14.63 -3.06
C THR A 29 7.16 14.47 -2.91
N GLY A 30 7.76 13.54 -3.65
CA GLY A 30 9.15 13.13 -3.44
C GLY A 30 9.37 12.34 -2.14
N TRP A 31 8.29 11.97 -1.42
CA TRP A 31 8.41 11.30 -0.13
C TRP A 31 8.53 9.79 -0.29
N LYS A 32 9.33 9.16 0.59
CA LYS A 32 9.43 7.70 0.66
C LYS A 32 8.38 7.07 1.57
N SER A 33 7.88 5.89 1.17
CA SER A 33 6.99 5.04 1.96
C SER A 33 7.32 3.56 1.75
N ILE A 34 6.96 2.73 2.74
CA ILE A 34 6.96 1.27 2.58
C ILE A 34 5.93 0.90 1.50
N PHE A 35 6.25 -0.06 0.65
CA PHE A 35 5.44 -0.51 -0.47
C PHE A 35 5.57 -2.01 -0.71
N ALA A 36 4.56 -2.58 -1.37
CA ALA A 36 4.53 -3.98 -1.78
C ALA A 36 4.77 -4.98 -0.64
N VAL A 37 4.14 -4.72 0.52
CA VAL A 37 4.08 -5.64 1.67
C VAL A 37 2.64 -6.09 1.91
N GLY A 38 2.46 -7.23 2.59
CA GLY A 38 1.16 -7.83 2.85
C GLY A 38 0.85 -9.04 1.96
N PRO A 39 -0.43 -9.41 1.78
CA PRO A 39 -0.81 -10.70 1.20
C PRO A 39 -0.32 -10.99 -0.23
N ALA A 40 0.04 -9.95 -0.99
CA ALA A 40 0.55 -10.09 -2.36
C ALA A 40 2.08 -10.18 -2.43
N ALA A 41 2.79 -9.97 -1.33
CA ALA A 41 4.24 -10.01 -1.29
C ALA A 41 4.73 -11.45 -1.09
N GLU A 42 5.51 -11.96 -2.03
CA GLU A 42 5.99 -13.35 -2.01
C GLU A 42 7.39 -13.47 -1.38
N ARG A 43 8.33 -12.62 -1.81
CA ARG A 43 9.71 -12.66 -1.34
C ARG A 43 10.44 -11.33 -1.49
N ILE A 44 11.49 -11.14 -0.69
CA ILE A 44 12.49 -10.09 -0.87
C ILE A 44 13.67 -10.66 -1.67
N ASN A 45 14.10 -9.91 -2.68
CA ASN A 45 15.19 -10.32 -3.55
C ASN A 45 16.55 -10.14 -2.86
N GLY A 46 17.49 -11.04 -3.13
CA GLY A 46 18.88 -10.93 -2.65
C GLY A 46 19.12 -11.39 -1.21
N VAL A 47 18.12 -11.99 -0.55
CA VAL A 47 18.21 -12.54 0.80
C VAL A 47 17.72 -13.99 0.82
N THR A 48 18.03 -14.72 1.90
CA THR A 48 17.51 -16.06 2.15
C THR A 48 16.00 -16.03 2.40
N ASP A 49 15.33 -17.17 2.29
CA ASP A 49 13.89 -17.25 2.51
C ASP A 49 13.50 -16.91 3.96
N GLU A 50 14.36 -17.27 4.93
CA GLU A 50 14.16 -16.93 6.34
C GLU A 50 14.27 -15.42 6.57
N GLU A 51 15.29 -14.77 6.02
CA GLU A 51 15.45 -13.31 6.07
C GLU A 51 14.28 -12.60 5.38
N SER A 52 13.89 -13.08 4.19
CA SER A 52 12.75 -12.56 3.43
C SER A 52 11.48 -12.59 4.27
N LYS A 53 11.17 -13.74 4.88
CA LYS A 53 9.98 -13.88 5.74
C LYS A 53 10.02 -12.90 6.90
N ARG A 54 11.14 -12.86 7.65
CA ARG A 54 11.28 -11.99 8.83
C ARG A 54 11.13 -10.51 8.48
N LEU A 55 11.72 -10.08 7.38
CA LEU A 55 11.63 -8.70 6.90
C LEU A 55 10.21 -8.33 6.45
N LEU A 56 9.53 -9.20 5.68
CA LEU A 56 8.15 -8.97 5.25
C LEU A 56 7.19 -8.89 6.44
N ASP A 57 7.33 -9.78 7.42
CA ASP A 57 6.54 -9.76 8.66
C ASP A 57 6.78 -8.45 9.42
N TRP A 58 8.04 -8.03 9.56
CA TRP A 58 8.40 -6.80 10.25
C TRP A 58 7.84 -5.55 9.57
N PHE A 59 7.99 -5.42 8.24
CA PHE A 59 7.42 -4.29 7.50
C PHE A 59 5.91 -4.24 7.57
N LEU A 60 5.24 -5.40 7.54
CA LEU A 60 3.80 -5.47 7.72
C LEU A 60 3.42 -5.01 9.13
N ASP A 61 4.08 -5.51 10.17
CA ASP A 61 3.85 -5.12 11.56
C ASP A 61 3.99 -3.61 11.79
N LEU A 62 4.96 -2.94 11.15
CA LEU A 62 5.08 -1.47 11.19
C LEU A 62 3.82 -0.74 10.69
N VAL A 63 3.09 -1.34 9.74
CA VAL A 63 1.88 -0.74 9.15
C VAL A 63 0.66 -1.00 10.02
N TRP A 64 0.38 -2.25 10.40
CA TRP A 64 -0.91 -2.61 11.02
C TRP A 64 -0.90 -2.64 12.55
N ARG A 65 0.25 -2.79 13.20
CA ARG A 65 0.34 -2.72 14.68
C ARG A 65 0.53 -1.31 15.20
N ASN A 66 0.94 -0.37 14.34
CA ASN A 66 1.08 1.02 14.72
C ASN A 66 -0.25 1.76 14.56
N HIS A 67 -0.94 1.97 15.69
CA HIS A 67 -2.23 2.66 15.69
C HIS A 67 -2.13 4.16 15.39
N ASP A 68 -0.97 4.79 15.58
CA ASP A 68 -0.76 6.21 15.24
C ASP A 68 -0.81 6.46 13.72
N LEU A 69 -0.64 5.41 12.92
CA LEU A 69 -0.68 5.47 11.46
C LEU A 69 -2.08 5.17 10.87
N GLN A 70 -3.09 4.91 11.72
CA GLN A 70 -4.37 4.39 11.29
C GLN A 70 -5.50 5.41 11.36
N VAL A 71 -6.35 5.37 10.34
CA VAL A 71 -7.66 6.04 10.33
C VAL A 71 -8.72 4.99 10.05
N ARG A 72 -9.74 4.92 10.91
CA ARG A 72 -10.93 4.08 10.68
C ARG A 72 -12.11 4.94 10.28
N LEU A 73 -12.52 4.82 9.02
CA LEU A 73 -13.69 5.51 8.50
C LEU A 73 -14.96 4.71 8.80
N ARG A 74 -15.90 5.33 9.51
CA ARG A 74 -17.26 4.82 9.68
C ARG A 74 -18.20 5.49 8.69
N TRP A 75 -18.69 4.73 7.71
CA TRP A 75 -19.72 5.16 6.77
C TRP A 75 -21.02 5.39 7.53
N LYS A 76 -21.57 6.61 7.48
CA LYS A 76 -22.79 6.99 8.21
C LYS A 76 -23.91 7.41 7.28
N ASN A 77 -23.60 8.05 6.16
CA ASN A 77 -24.60 8.61 5.26
C ASN A 77 -24.54 7.96 3.88
N LYS A 78 -25.65 8.06 3.16
CA LYS A 78 -25.71 7.73 1.75
C LYS A 78 -24.78 8.65 0.98
N ASN A 79 -23.99 8.08 0.06
CA ASN A 79 -23.02 8.81 -0.76
C ASN A 79 -21.86 9.44 0.02
N ASP A 80 -21.55 8.96 1.23
CA ASP A 80 -20.23 9.21 1.82
C ASP A 80 -19.14 8.76 0.81
N ILE A 81 -18.04 9.52 0.71
CA ILE A 81 -16.92 9.24 -0.22
C ILE A 81 -15.62 9.23 0.56
N ALA A 82 -14.74 8.28 0.24
CA ALA A 82 -13.35 8.28 0.67
C ALA A 82 -12.43 8.34 -0.54
N ILE A 83 -11.40 9.17 -0.45
CA ILE A 83 -10.34 9.29 -1.45
C ILE A 83 -9.02 9.08 -0.73
N TRP A 84 -8.17 8.23 -1.29
CA TRP A 84 -6.84 7.95 -0.73
C TRP A 84 -5.81 7.75 -1.84
N ASP A 85 -4.56 8.08 -1.53
CA ASP A 85 -3.42 7.85 -2.42
C ASP A 85 -2.86 6.43 -2.19
N ASN A 86 -3.17 5.48 -3.09
CA ASN A 86 -2.65 4.09 -3.04
C ASN A 86 -1.12 4.01 -3.05
N ARG A 87 -0.42 5.11 -3.36
CA ARG A 87 1.04 5.16 -3.33
C ARG A 87 1.61 5.39 -1.94
N SER A 88 0.77 5.75 -0.97
CA SER A 88 1.22 6.13 0.38
C SER A 88 0.40 5.52 1.52
N VAL A 89 -0.66 4.75 1.23
CA VAL A 89 -1.47 4.08 2.25
C VAL A 89 -1.75 2.62 1.93
N PHE A 90 -2.02 1.86 2.98
CA PHE A 90 -2.67 0.55 2.93
C PHE A 90 -4.10 0.69 3.46
N HIS A 91 -5.00 -0.18 3.01
CA HIS A 91 -6.38 -0.21 3.51
C HIS A 91 -6.87 -1.65 3.60
N THR A 92 -7.81 -1.88 4.51
CA THR A 92 -8.50 -3.16 4.64
C THR A 92 -9.98 -2.93 4.90
N ALA A 93 -10.82 -3.81 4.38
CA ALA A 93 -12.22 -3.85 4.76
C ALA A 93 -12.35 -4.56 6.10
N THR A 94 -12.94 -3.90 7.10
CA THR A 94 -13.28 -4.54 8.38
C THR A 94 -14.55 -5.37 8.21
N PHE A 95 -14.49 -6.66 8.54
CA PHE A 95 -15.64 -7.55 8.50
C PHE A 95 -16.34 -7.61 9.87
N ASP A 96 -16.95 -6.50 10.26
CA ASP A 96 -17.60 -6.29 11.56
C ASP A 96 -19.12 -6.02 11.44
N TYR A 97 -19.71 -6.32 10.28
CA TYR A 97 -21.10 -6.02 9.96
C TYR A 97 -21.96 -7.28 9.75
N LEU A 98 -21.52 -8.44 10.26
CA LEU A 98 -22.32 -9.66 10.21
C LEU A 98 -23.66 -9.45 10.93
N GLY A 99 -24.76 -9.80 10.25
CA GLY A 99 -26.13 -9.62 10.77
C GLY A 99 -26.73 -8.22 10.54
N TYR A 100 -25.98 -7.25 10.02
CA TYR A 100 -26.48 -5.89 9.74
C TYR A 100 -27.01 -5.71 8.29
N GLY A 101 -27.00 -6.78 7.49
CA GLY A 101 -27.47 -6.77 6.10
C GLY A 101 -26.35 -6.57 5.07
N GLU A 102 -26.75 -6.23 3.84
CA GLU A 102 -25.84 -6.06 2.72
C GLU A 102 -25.00 -4.78 2.84
N ARG A 103 -23.72 -4.87 2.44
CA ARG A 103 -22.81 -3.74 2.34
C ARG A 103 -22.24 -3.65 0.92
N PHE A 104 -22.64 -2.61 0.20
CA PHE A 104 -22.23 -2.36 -1.19
C PHE A 104 -21.53 -1.00 -1.34
N GLY A 105 -20.60 -0.91 -2.29
CA GLY A 105 -19.94 0.34 -2.66
C GLY A 105 -19.31 0.26 -4.05
N ASN A 106 -19.22 1.41 -4.72
CA ASN A 106 -18.55 1.55 -6.00
C ASN A 106 -17.12 2.06 -5.80
N ARG A 107 -16.16 1.52 -6.55
CA ARG A 107 -14.76 1.97 -6.52
C ARG A 107 -14.27 2.30 -7.92
N ALA A 108 -13.74 3.50 -8.09
CA ALA A 108 -12.97 3.89 -9.26
C ALA A 108 -11.48 3.95 -8.88
N VAL A 109 -10.60 3.50 -9.77
CA VAL A 109 -9.15 3.53 -9.56
C VAL A 109 -8.49 4.05 -10.84
N GLY A 110 -7.64 5.06 -10.69
CA GLY A 110 -6.82 5.57 -11.79
C GLY A 110 -5.57 4.71 -12.00
N MET A 111 -5.08 4.70 -13.23
CA MET A 111 -3.79 4.09 -13.55
C MET A 111 -2.65 4.89 -12.93
N GLY A 112 -1.81 4.21 -12.14
CA GLY A 112 -0.62 4.78 -11.51
C GLY A 112 0.63 4.61 -12.35
N GLU A 113 1.69 5.30 -11.96
CA GLU A 113 3.02 5.13 -12.53
C GLU A 113 3.69 3.81 -12.07
N LYS A 114 4.71 3.38 -12.79
CA LYS A 114 5.58 2.29 -12.35
C LYS A 114 6.32 2.72 -11.07
N ALA A 115 6.17 1.94 -9.99
CA ALA A 115 6.83 2.24 -8.73
C ALA A 115 8.36 2.23 -8.87
N TYR A 116 9.01 3.20 -8.24
CA TYR A 116 10.46 3.36 -8.25
C TYR A 116 10.97 3.86 -6.89
N PHE A 117 12.28 3.77 -6.69
CA PHE A 117 12.99 4.33 -5.54
C PHE A 117 14.04 5.33 -6.00
N ASP A 118 13.94 6.58 -5.58
CA ASP A 118 15.03 7.56 -5.67
C ASP A 118 15.76 7.59 -4.32
N HIS A 119 17.07 7.31 -4.31
CA HIS A 119 17.89 7.39 -3.11
C HIS A 119 17.87 8.79 -2.47
N ARG A 120 17.67 9.84 -3.27
CA ARG A 120 17.60 11.25 -2.84
C ARG A 120 16.23 11.68 -2.33
N SER A 121 15.21 10.83 -2.45
CA SER A 121 13.88 11.12 -1.84
C SER A 121 14.02 11.37 -0.33
N SER A 122 13.01 11.97 0.29
CA SER A 122 13.04 12.26 1.73
C SER A 122 11.91 11.54 2.46
N SER A 123 12.02 11.33 3.77
CA SER A 123 10.83 10.99 4.55
C SER A 123 9.89 12.21 4.60
N ARG A 124 8.59 11.99 4.84
CA ARG A 124 7.65 13.09 5.09
C ARG A 124 8.14 13.97 6.23
N ARG A 125 8.60 13.36 7.33
CA ARG A 125 9.07 14.08 8.52
C ARG A 125 10.29 14.97 8.21
N GLY A 126 11.25 14.44 7.45
CA GLY A 126 12.41 15.20 7.00
C GLY A 126 12.03 16.35 6.05
N ALA A 127 11.12 16.10 5.10
CA ALA A 127 10.65 17.14 4.18
C ALA A 127 9.93 18.30 4.89
N LEU A 128 9.25 18.00 6.01
CA LEU A 128 8.54 18.98 6.82
C LEU A 128 9.42 19.66 7.88
N GLY A 129 10.73 19.36 7.94
CA GLY A 129 11.65 19.94 8.92
C GLY A 129 11.33 19.58 10.38
N LEU A 130 10.59 18.49 10.61
CA LEU A 130 10.22 18.07 11.95
C LEU A 130 11.41 17.37 12.64
N PRO A 131 11.58 17.53 13.97
CA PRO A 131 12.70 16.92 14.71
C PRO A 131 12.71 15.42 14.49
N GLN A 132 13.87 14.78 14.31
CA GLN A 132 13.90 13.31 14.31
C GLN A 132 13.44 12.80 15.69
N MET A 133 12.64 11.75 15.71
CA MET A 133 12.36 11.08 16.99
C MET A 133 13.64 10.33 17.33
N ASN A 134 14.36 10.84 18.33
CA ASN A 134 15.39 10.08 19.00
C ASN A 134 14.64 9.18 19.99
N ASP A 135 14.78 7.87 19.83
CA ASP A 135 14.35 6.89 20.84
C ASP A 135 15.21 7.02 22.10
#